data_AF-A0A8T5MTG8-F1
#
_entry.id   AF-A0A8T5MTG8-F1
#
_cell.length_a   1.000
_cell.length_b   1.000
_cell.length_c   1.000
_cell.angle_alpha   90.00
_cell.angle_beta   90.00
_cell.angle_gamma   90.00
#
_symmetry.space_group_name_H-M   'P 1'
#
loop_
_entity.id
_entity.type
_entity.pdbx_description
1 polymer ?
#
loop_
_entity_poly.entity_id
_entity_poly.type
_entity_poly.pdbx_seq_one_letter_code
_entity_poly.pdbx_strand_id
1 'polypeptide(L)'
;MFYDTPGDDAKEEFIELHNPTSVGVDLGGWTLSDNFGSYKIPSGTTIKSKESLTVARNSTGFNNLFGFDPHVSGLTLSLSNTGDQVSLNDMEGVEIDFVAYENYVLSWDIAAGTGESIQRISLEEDTDSVADWIAQPPSPAK
;
A
#
# COMPACT_ATOMS: atom_id res chain seq x y z
N MET A 1 -2.17 3.50 1.37
CA MET A 1 -1.33 2.97 2.46
C MET A 1 -1.76 3.59 3.77
N PHE A 2 -1.95 2.78 4.80
CA PHE A 2 -2.21 3.23 6.17
C PHE A 2 -1.00 2.89 7.03
N TYR A 3 -0.35 3.91 7.58
CA TYR A 3 0.95 3.79 8.23
C TYR A 3 0.94 4.38 9.65
N ASP A 4 0.44 5.60 9.82
CA ASP A 4 0.30 6.23 11.14
C ASP A 4 -1.05 5.88 11.78
N THR A 5 -1.21 4.64 12.26
CA THR A 5 -2.44 4.23 12.95
C THR A 5 -2.55 4.84 14.35
N PRO A 6 -3.75 5.13 14.89
CA PRO A 6 -3.89 5.54 16.30
C PRO A 6 -3.62 4.39 17.29
N GLY A 7 -3.50 3.15 16.82
CA GLY A 7 -3.37 1.95 17.63
C GLY A 7 -1.95 1.37 17.65
N ASP A 8 -1.80 0.18 17.09
CA ASP A 8 -0.56 -0.60 17.11
C ASP A 8 -0.03 -0.79 15.70
N ASP A 9 0.96 0.04 15.33
CA ASP A 9 1.65 -0.01 14.03
C ASP A 9 2.14 -1.42 13.70
N ALA A 10 2.56 -2.21 14.70
CA ALA A 10 3.02 -3.57 14.49
C ALA A 10 1.90 -4.54 14.02
N LYS A 11 0.64 -4.10 13.99
CA LYS A 11 -0.53 -4.89 13.60
C LYS A 11 -1.41 -4.26 12.53
N GLU A 12 -1.54 -2.95 12.54
CA GLU A 12 -2.65 -2.27 11.86
C GLU A 12 -2.29 -1.67 10.50
N GLU A 13 -0.99 -1.58 10.19
CA GLU A 13 -0.50 -1.12 8.90
C GLU A 13 -0.98 -1.99 7.74
N PHE A 14 -1.28 -1.36 6.61
CA PHE A 14 -1.59 -2.05 5.36
C PHE A 14 -1.26 -1.24 4.12
N ILE A 15 -1.04 -1.96 3.03
CA ILE A 15 -0.95 -1.45 1.67
C ILE A 15 -2.16 -1.96 0.90
N GLU A 16 -2.73 -1.11 0.05
CA GLU A 16 -3.79 -1.49 -0.89
C GLU A 16 -3.29 -1.24 -2.30
N LEU A 17 -3.48 -2.23 -3.17
CA LEU A 17 -3.09 -2.19 -4.57
C LEU A 17 -4.34 -2.16 -5.43
N HIS A 18 -4.38 -1.28 -6.42
CA HIS A 18 -5.48 -1.21 -7.38
C HIS A 18 -5.00 -1.67 -8.76
N ASN A 19 -5.82 -2.45 -9.46
CA ASN A 19 -5.57 -2.80 -10.85
C ASN A 19 -6.38 -1.88 -11.79
N PRO A 20 -5.75 -0.84 -12.39
CA PRO A 20 -6.45 0.08 -13.28
C PRO A 20 -6.72 -0.52 -14.67
N THR A 21 -6.28 -1.73 -14.97
CA THR A 21 -6.38 -2.29 -16.32
C THR A 21 -7.75 -2.93 -16.59
N SER A 22 -8.04 -3.21 -17.86
CA SER A 22 -9.24 -3.95 -18.29
C SER A 22 -9.11 -5.48 -18.17
N VAL A 23 -8.00 -5.97 -17.63
CA VAL A 23 -7.68 -7.40 -17.50
C VAL A 23 -7.23 -7.71 -16.08
N GLY A 24 -7.27 -8.98 -15.68
CA GLY A 24 -6.69 -9.40 -14.40
C GLY A 24 -5.16 -9.37 -14.45
N VAL A 25 -4.53 -9.07 -13.30
CA VAL A 25 -3.08 -9.09 -13.13
C VAL A 25 -2.72 -10.13 -12.08
N ASP A 26 -1.74 -10.99 -12.40
CA ASP A 26 -1.12 -11.93 -11.45
C ASP A 26 0.05 -11.24 -10.75
N LEU A 27 -0.10 -11.02 -9.46
CA LEU A 27 0.92 -10.41 -8.60
C LEU A 27 1.77 -11.47 -7.90
N GLY A 28 1.54 -12.77 -8.16
CA GLY A 28 2.28 -13.86 -7.58
C GLY A 28 3.79 -13.69 -7.78
N GLY A 29 4.50 -13.40 -6.70
CA GLY A 29 5.94 -13.21 -6.71
C GLY A 29 6.45 -11.81 -7.04
N TRP A 30 5.56 -10.85 -7.30
CA TRP A 30 5.89 -9.42 -7.26
C TRP A 30 6.33 -9.02 -5.85
N THR A 31 6.99 -7.87 -5.71
CA THR A 31 7.52 -7.40 -4.44
C THR A 31 7.05 -6.00 -4.11
N LEU A 32 6.60 -5.82 -2.86
CA LEU A 32 6.55 -4.50 -2.22
C LEU A 32 7.89 -4.27 -1.53
N SER A 33 8.50 -3.11 -1.71
CA SER A 33 9.78 -2.80 -1.06
C SER A 33 9.74 -1.43 -0.39
N ASP A 34 10.34 -1.32 0.79
CA ASP A 34 10.66 -0.06 1.44
C ASP A 34 12.19 0.14 1.43
N ASN A 35 12.68 1.11 2.19
CA ASN A 35 14.11 1.37 2.35
C ASN A 35 14.88 0.32 3.17
N PHE A 36 14.19 -0.54 3.94
CA PHE A 36 14.79 -1.52 4.85
C PHE A 36 14.64 -2.97 4.38
N GLY A 37 13.68 -3.27 3.50
CA GLY A 37 13.37 -4.62 3.11
C GLY A 37 12.39 -4.74 1.95
N SER A 38 12.00 -5.99 1.69
CA SER A 38 11.00 -6.34 0.70
C SER A 38 10.06 -7.41 1.24
N TYR A 39 8.82 -7.35 0.77
CA TYR A 39 7.78 -8.34 0.98
C TYR A 39 7.38 -8.93 -0.37
N LYS A 40 7.58 -10.24 -0.51
CA LYS A 40 7.17 -10.97 -1.71
C LYS A 40 5.69 -11.35 -1.61
N ILE A 41 4.89 -10.90 -2.56
CA ILE A 41 3.47 -11.23 -2.64
C ILE A 41 3.33 -12.75 -2.88
N PRO A 42 2.49 -13.46 -2.10
CA PRO A 42 2.31 -14.90 -2.22
C PRO A 42 1.89 -15.34 -3.63
N SER A 43 2.38 -16.51 -4.06
CA SER A 43 1.98 -17.12 -5.33
C SER A 43 0.47 -17.34 -5.41
N GLY A 44 -0.13 -17.06 -6.57
CA GLY A 44 -1.58 -17.20 -6.79
C GLY A 44 -2.40 -15.98 -6.38
N THR A 45 -1.74 -14.90 -5.93
CA THR A 45 -2.39 -13.62 -5.65
C THR A 45 -2.70 -12.91 -6.97
N THR A 46 -3.98 -12.71 -7.26
CA THR A 46 -4.43 -12.04 -8.49
C THR A 46 -5.37 -10.90 -8.13
N ILE A 47 -5.30 -9.80 -8.89
CA ILE A 47 -6.27 -8.70 -8.82
C ILE A 47 -7.04 -8.70 -10.13
N LYS A 48 -8.38 -8.81 -10.07
CA LYS A 48 -9.18 -8.72 -11.30
C LYS A 48 -9.16 -7.29 -11.85
N SER A 49 -9.64 -7.14 -13.08
CA SER A 49 -9.79 -5.82 -13.70
C SER A 49 -10.61 -4.89 -12.79
N LYS A 50 -10.10 -3.68 -12.56
CA LYS A 50 -10.74 -2.63 -11.75
C LYS A 50 -11.02 -3.00 -10.29
N GLU A 51 -10.43 -4.08 -9.78
CA GLU A 51 -10.52 -4.45 -8.36
C GLU A 51 -9.28 -3.96 -7.59
N SER A 52 -9.41 -3.94 -6.27
CA SER A 52 -8.31 -3.64 -5.34
C SER A 52 -8.00 -4.85 -4.46
N LEU A 53 -6.79 -4.90 -3.92
CA LEU A 53 -6.31 -5.97 -3.05
C LEU A 53 -5.57 -5.38 -1.85
N THR A 54 -5.93 -5.84 -0.65
CA THR A 54 -5.33 -5.39 0.61
C THR A 54 -4.26 -6.36 1.09
N VAL A 55 -3.08 -5.83 1.38
CA VAL A 55 -1.94 -6.54 1.98
C VAL A 55 -1.69 -5.94 3.36
N ALA A 56 -2.15 -6.63 4.40
CA ALA A 56 -2.06 -6.15 5.78
C ALA A 56 -0.93 -6.80 6.58
N ARG A 57 -0.42 -6.09 7.58
CA ARG A 57 0.55 -6.65 8.53
C ARG A 57 -0.02 -7.77 9.36
N ASN A 58 -1.17 -7.55 9.98
CA ASN A 58 -1.87 -8.55 10.77
C ASN A 58 -3.35 -8.66 10.38
N SER A 59 -3.82 -9.89 10.11
CA SER A 59 -5.22 -10.14 9.73
C SER A 59 -6.22 -9.72 10.82
N THR A 60 -5.96 -10.04 12.09
CA THR A 60 -6.82 -9.64 13.22
C THR A 60 -6.81 -8.14 13.46
N GLY A 61 -5.63 -7.49 13.38
CA GLY A 61 -5.50 -6.03 13.49
C GLY A 61 -6.34 -5.30 12.43
N PHE A 62 -6.17 -5.71 11.17
CA PHE A 62 -6.95 -5.16 10.05
C PHE A 62 -8.46 -5.39 10.23
N ASN A 63 -8.88 -6.61 10.58
CA ASN A 63 -10.30 -6.92 10.80
C ASN A 63 -10.91 -6.09 11.94
N ASN A 64 -10.18 -5.88 13.03
CA ASN A 64 -10.66 -5.05 14.15
C ASN A 64 -10.90 -3.59 13.73
N LEU A 65 -10.09 -3.05 12.80
CA LEU A 65 -10.25 -1.68 12.30
C LEU A 65 -11.38 -1.56 11.27
N PHE A 66 -11.48 -2.51 10.35
CA PHE A 66 -12.32 -2.34 9.15
C PHE A 66 -13.53 -3.28 9.08
N GLY A 67 -13.61 -4.29 9.95
CA GLY A 67 -14.72 -5.23 10.06
C GLY A 67 -14.76 -6.35 9.02
N PHE A 68 -13.64 -6.59 8.32
CA PHE A 68 -13.48 -7.68 7.35
C PHE A 68 -12.00 -8.11 7.26
N ASP A 69 -11.74 -9.30 6.73
CA ASP A 69 -10.37 -9.82 6.60
C ASP A 69 -9.66 -9.22 5.39
N PRO A 70 -8.34 -8.96 5.46
CA PRO A 70 -7.57 -8.53 4.31
C PRO A 70 -7.40 -9.69 3.31
N HIS A 71 -7.15 -9.35 2.04
CA HIS A 71 -6.90 -10.35 1.00
C HIS A 71 -5.61 -11.15 1.25
N VAL A 72 -4.57 -10.45 1.70
CA VAL A 72 -3.28 -11.02 2.07
C VAL A 72 -2.88 -10.45 3.43
N SER A 73 -2.28 -11.30 4.27
CA SER A 73 -1.73 -10.88 5.57
C SER A 73 -0.30 -11.33 5.76
N GLY A 74 0.38 -10.74 6.75
CA GLY A 74 1.79 -11.01 7.03
C GLY A 74 2.74 -10.08 6.30
N LEU A 75 2.31 -8.87 5.92
CA LEU A 75 3.20 -7.81 5.45
C LEU A 75 4.32 -7.62 6.48
N THR A 76 5.58 -7.68 6.04
CA THR A 76 6.75 -7.56 6.91
C THR A 76 7.41 -6.18 6.85
N LEU A 77 7.01 -5.35 5.89
CA LEU A 77 7.46 -3.96 5.80
C LEU A 77 6.96 -3.18 7.01
N SER A 78 7.73 -2.20 7.46
CA SER A 78 7.33 -1.30 8.54
C SER A 78 7.24 0.10 7.96
N LEU A 79 6.04 0.68 7.97
CA LEU A 79 5.73 1.90 7.25
C LEU A 79 5.97 3.09 8.19
N SER A 80 7.15 3.72 8.10
CA SER A 80 7.56 4.69 9.12
C SER A 80 6.70 5.96 9.19
N ASN A 81 6.17 6.28 10.37
CA ASN A 81 5.43 7.54 10.63
C ASN A 81 6.31 8.81 10.57
N THR A 82 7.62 8.66 10.35
CA THR A 82 8.56 9.79 10.22
C THR A 82 9.17 9.90 8.82
N GLY A 83 8.67 9.11 7.87
CA GLY A 83 9.06 9.16 6.47
C GLY A 83 9.61 7.85 5.96
N ASP A 84 9.08 7.47 4.81
CA ASP A 84 9.42 6.24 4.12
C ASP A 84 9.05 6.33 2.63
N GLN A 85 9.28 5.23 1.94
CA GLN A 85 8.79 4.98 0.59
C GLN A 85 8.30 3.54 0.45
N VAL A 86 7.42 3.32 -0.52
CA VAL A 86 7.02 1.99 -0.97
C VAL A 86 7.07 1.94 -2.49
N SER A 87 7.77 0.95 -3.02
CA SER A 87 7.72 0.60 -4.45
C SER A 87 7.04 -0.75 -4.66
N LEU A 88 6.24 -0.83 -5.71
CA LEU A 88 5.69 -2.08 -6.23
C LEU A 88 6.51 -2.49 -7.44
N ASN A 89 7.16 -3.65 -7.39
CA ASN A 89 7.95 -4.17 -8.49
C ASN A 89 7.39 -5.50 -9.00
N ASP A 90 7.43 -5.71 -10.30
CA ASP A 90 7.07 -6.97 -10.92
C ASP A 90 8.10 -8.09 -10.65
N MET A 91 7.84 -9.28 -11.20
CA MET A 91 8.72 -10.44 -11.01
C MET A 91 10.10 -10.30 -11.68
N GLU A 92 10.25 -9.38 -12.63
CA GLU A 92 11.52 -9.07 -13.30
C GLU A 92 12.29 -7.96 -12.56
N GLY A 93 11.67 -7.37 -11.54
CA GLY A 93 12.23 -6.27 -10.74
C GLY A 93 12.00 -4.91 -11.37
N VAL A 94 11.08 -4.79 -12.33
CA VAL A 94 10.66 -3.51 -12.91
C VAL A 94 9.71 -2.83 -11.94
N GLU A 95 9.99 -1.57 -11.60
CA GLU A 95 9.08 -0.74 -10.79
C GLU A 95 7.82 -0.41 -11.59
N ILE A 96 6.67 -0.68 -10.98
CA ILE A 96 5.34 -0.51 -11.55
C ILE A 96 4.64 0.71 -10.96
N ASP A 97 4.84 0.99 -9.67
CA ASP A 97 4.29 2.15 -8.96
C ASP A 97 5.18 2.49 -7.76
N PHE A 98 5.16 3.75 -7.34
CA PHE A 98 5.99 4.30 -6.28
C PHE A 98 5.24 5.36 -5.47
N VAL A 99 5.43 5.34 -4.15
CA VAL A 99 4.97 6.41 -3.26
C VAL A 99 6.00 6.68 -2.17
N ALA A 100 6.27 7.95 -1.88
CA ALA A 100 7.05 8.38 -0.73
C ALA A 100 6.31 9.43 0.08
N TYR A 101 6.67 9.56 1.35
CA TYR A 101 5.90 10.39 2.30
C TYR A 101 6.75 10.92 3.45
N GLU A 102 6.19 11.88 4.19
CA GLU A 102 6.84 12.67 5.25
C GLU A 102 8.21 13.23 4.84
N ASN A 103 8.34 13.72 3.62
CA ASN A 103 9.58 14.31 3.09
C ASN A 103 10.77 13.33 3.02
N TYR A 104 10.52 12.02 3.03
CA TYR A 104 11.60 11.02 2.89
C TYR A 104 12.34 11.15 1.56
N VAL A 105 11.60 11.34 0.47
CA VAL A 105 12.14 11.65 -0.87
C VAL A 105 11.93 13.13 -1.18
N LEU A 106 12.95 13.76 -1.78
CA LEU A 106 12.85 15.16 -2.21
C LEU A 106 11.66 15.35 -3.16
N SER A 107 10.84 16.36 -2.89
CA SER A 107 9.58 16.68 -3.61
C SER A 107 8.39 15.78 -3.29
N TRP A 108 8.52 14.85 -2.33
CA TRP A 108 7.40 14.08 -1.78
C TRP A 108 7.09 14.58 -0.38
N ASP A 109 6.37 15.69 -0.30
CA ASP A 109 6.04 16.42 0.94
C ASP A 109 4.68 16.04 1.54
N ILE A 110 3.99 15.06 0.94
CA ILE A 110 2.74 14.55 1.49
C ILE A 110 2.97 13.94 2.88
N ALA A 111 2.08 14.30 3.80
CA ALA A 111 2.07 13.84 5.17
C ALA A 111 0.64 13.50 5.57
N ALA A 112 0.47 12.51 6.42
CA ALA A 112 -0.82 12.09 6.95
C ALA A 112 -0.79 12.19 8.47
N GLY A 113 -1.86 12.70 9.07
CA GLY A 113 -2.00 12.69 10.51
C GLY A 113 -2.31 11.29 11.04
N THR A 114 -2.22 11.14 12.36
CA THR A 114 -2.59 9.89 13.02
C THR A 114 -4.04 9.48 12.71
N GLY A 115 -4.20 8.26 12.21
CA GLY A 115 -5.49 7.72 11.74
C GLY A 115 -5.82 8.05 10.29
N GLU A 116 -4.95 8.75 9.58
CA GLU A 116 -5.05 8.96 8.15
C GLU A 116 -4.16 7.98 7.37
N SER A 117 -4.42 7.92 6.08
CA SER A 117 -3.73 7.09 5.10
C SER A 117 -3.38 7.96 3.89
N ILE A 118 -2.31 7.58 3.19
CA ILE A 118 -1.96 8.14 1.89
C ILE A 118 -2.62 7.31 0.81
N GLN A 119 -3.48 7.93 0.01
CA GLN A 119 -4.31 7.26 -0.99
C GLN A 119 -4.16 7.93 -2.35
N ARG A 120 -4.36 7.16 -3.42
CA ARG A 120 -4.40 7.67 -4.78
C ARG A 120 -5.64 8.56 -4.98
N ILE A 121 -5.46 9.74 -5.57
CA ILE A 121 -6.57 10.63 -5.93
C ILE A 121 -7.35 10.06 -7.12
N SER A 122 -6.61 9.67 -8.17
CA SER A 122 -7.16 9.04 -9.36
C SER A 122 -6.67 7.60 -9.45
N LEU A 123 -7.60 6.67 -9.62
CA LEU A 123 -7.27 5.26 -9.84
C LEU A 123 -6.87 4.96 -11.29
N GLU A 124 -6.90 5.96 -12.18
CA GLU A 124 -6.68 5.78 -13.62
C GLU A 124 -5.51 6.60 -14.18
N GLU A 125 -4.99 7.55 -13.41
CA GLU A 125 -3.97 8.51 -13.87
C GLU A 125 -2.75 8.47 -12.96
N ASP A 126 -1.61 8.02 -13.48
CA ASP A 126 -0.33 8.02 -12.79
C ASP A 126 0.63 9.02 -13.44
N THR A 127 1.16 9.95 -12.67
CA THR A 127 2.12 10.95 -13.12
C THR A 127 3.50 10.77 -12.49
N ASP A 128 3.71 9.67 -11.76
CA ASP A 128 4.92 9.37 -11.00
C ASP A 128 5.27 10.50 -10.01
N SER A 129 4.26 11.14 -9.39
CA SER A 129 4.48 12.30 -8.54
C SER A 129 3.58 12.35 -7.30
N VAL A 130 4.00 13.14 -6.30
CA VAL A 130 3.23 13.38 -5.07
C VAL A 130 1.82 13.93 -5.35
N ALA A 131 1.61 14.58 -6.50
CA ALA A 131 0.31 15.14 -6.89
C ALA A 131 -0.76 14.06 -7.14
N ASP A 132 -0.38 12.79 -7.29
CA ASP A 132 -1.30 11.67 -7.44
C ASP A 132 -1.90 11.20 -6.12
N TRP A 133 -1.45 11.77 -4.99
CA TRP A 133 -1.73 11.26 -3.66
C TRP A 133 -2.41 12.29 -2.74
N ILE A 134 -3.24 11.79 -1.83
CA ILE A 134 -3.93 12.59 -0.81
C ILE A 134 -3.91 11.88 0.55
N ALA A 135 -3.75 12.66 1.62
CA ALA A 135 -3.93 12.19 2.98
C ALA A 135 -5.41 12.29 3.39
N GLN A 136 -6.00 11.17 3.80
CA GLN A 136 -7.39 11.11 4.25
C GLN A 136 -7.66 9.83 5.09
N PRO A 137 -8.80 9.74 5.80
CA PRO A 137 -9.15 8.53 6.54
C PRO A 137 -9.13 7.28 5.66
N PRO A 138 -8.61 6.13 6.15
CA PRO A 138 -8.50 4.90 5.37
C PRO A 138 -9.86 4.38 4.90
N SER A 139 -9.94 4.00 3.63
CA SER A 139 -11.14 3.41 3.01
C SER A 139 -10.80 2.17 2.19
N PRO A 140 -10.24 1.10 2.80
CA PRO A 140 -9.84 -0.09 2.07
C PRO A 140 -11.03 -0.79 1.40
N ALA A 141 -10.83 -1.31 0.19
CA ALA A 141 -11.80 -2.13 -0.50
C ALA A 141 -12.05 -3.46 0.24
N LYS A 142 -13.30 -3.94 0.14
CA LYS A 142 -13.79 -5.19 0.73
C LYS A 142 -13.73 -6.35 -0.25
#